data_AF-A0AAN1GRA4-F1
#
_entry.id   AF-A0AAN1GRA4-F1
#
_cell.length_a   1.000
_cell.length_b   1.000
_cell.length_c   1.000
_cell.angle_alpha   90.00
_cell.angle_beta   90.00
_cell.angle_gamma   90.00
#
_symmetry.space_group_name_H-M   'P 1'
#
loop_
_entity.id
_entity.type
_entity.pdbx_description
1 polymer ?
#
loop_
_entity_poly.entity_id
_entity_poly.type
_entity_poly.pdbx_seq_one_letter_code
_entity_poly.pdbx_strand_id
1 'polypeptide(L)'
;MGVEEDLKHELANMRKLLDQAQRAGRSAPSRASPAVVAQQLQLPNVVRFPLAQFAAGRGRKVPLPELVQEIAEVVGRENAVKLVEGTRQRGARRWRRHLYIPSDIPENHRIVSLIGWDAAQALSFSHANSVLELPSCHGLRKAYLADVAIRLAGQGADQAEIASELGVERKTVANLLDLADYWAPRLV
;
A
#
# COMPACT_ATOMS: atom_id res chain seq x y z
N MET A 1 21.42 -58.55 -20.73
CA MET A 1 20.98 -57.15 -20.78
C MET A 1 19.54 -57.12 -20.29
N GLY A 2 19.29 -56.98 -18.99
CA GLY A 2 17.90 -57.02 -18.48
C GLY A 2 17.80 -56.78 -16.98
N VAL A 3 18.59 -57.49 -16.17
CA VAL A 3 18.45 -57.44 -14.69
C VAL A 3 18.81 -56.07 -14.10
N GLU A 4 19.86 -55.40 -14.59
CA GLU A 4 20.25 -54.08 -14.08
C GLU A 4 19.29 -52.96 -14.51
N GLU A 5 18.66 -53.09 -15.68
CA GLU A 5 17.69 -52.10 -16.17
C GLU A 5 16.34 -52.27 -15.46
N ASP A 6 15.95 -53.51 -15.17
CA ASP A 6 14.77 -53.84 -14.36
C ASP A 6 14.94 -53.33 -12.92
N LEU A 7 16.11 -53.54 -12.30
CA LEU A 7 16.41 -53.03 -10.95
C LEU A 7 16.39 -51.49 -10.90
N LYS A 8 16.84 -50.80 -11.95
CA LYS A 8 16.76 -49.34 -12.03
C LYS A 8 15.32 -48.86 -12.17
N HIS A 9 14.48 -49.58 -12.92
CA HIS A 9 13.06 -49.28 -13.02
C HIS A 9 12.31 -49.51 -11.70
N GLU A 10 12.63 -50.59 -10.99
CA GLU A 10 12.06 -50.87 -9.67
C GLU A 10 12.46 -49.81 -8.63
N LEU A 11 13.73 -49.39 -8.61
CA LEU A 11 14.18 -48.30 -7.72
C LEU A 11 13.51 -46.97 -8.04
N ALA A 12 13.29 -46.66 -9.33
CA ALA A 12 12.57 -45.45 -9.73
C ALA A 12 11.09 -45.49 -9.29
N ASN A 13 10.44 -46.65 -9.39
CA ASN A 13 9.08 -46.84 -8.91
C ASN A 13 8.98 -46.75 -7.38
N MET A 14 9.93 -47.34 -6.65
CA MET A 14 10.02 -47.24 -5.20
C MET A 14 10.20 -45.78 -4.73
N ARG A 15 11.03 -44.99 -5.42
CA ARG A 15 11.18 -43.55 -5.13
C ARG A 15 9.90 -42.77 -5.37
N LYS A 16 9.17 -43.05 -6.46
CA LYS A 16 7.88 -42.41 -6.74
C LYS A 16 6.84 -42.73 -5.66
N LEU A 17 6.79 -43.98 -5.20
CA LEU A 17 5.89 -44.42 -4.13
C LEU A 17 6.23 -43.74 -2.80
N LEU A 18 7.52 -43.60 -2.46
CA LEU A 18 7.95 -42.86 -1.27
C LEU A 18 7.58 -41.38 -1.33
N ASP A 19 7.77 -40.72 -2.48
CA ASP A 19 7.36 -39.33 -2.68
C ASP A 19 5.83 -39.15 -2.57
N GLN A 20 5.05 -40.10 -3.09
CA GLN A 20 3.59 -40.08 -2.96
C GLN A 20 3.15 -40.30 -1.51
N ALA A 21 3.77 -41.23 -0.78
CA ALA A 21 3.49 -41.45 0.64
C ALA A 21 3.86 -40.22 1.50
N GLN A 22 4.99 -39.57 1.21
CA GLN A 22 5.39 -38.33 1.89
C GLN A 22 4.42 -37.17 1.63
N ARG A 23 3.80 -37.12 0.44
CA ARG A 23 2.79 -36.11 0.12
C ARG A 23 1.43 -36.42 0.72
N ALA A 24 1.04 -37.69 0.81
CA ALA A 24 -0.23 -38.11 1.41
C ALA A 24 -0.32 -37.82 2.91
N GLY A 25 0.82 -37.73 3.61
CA GLY A 25 0.89 -37.34 5.03
C GLY A 25 0.97 -35.83 5.31
N ARG A 26 1.13 -34.99 4.28
CA ARG A 26 1.11 -33.53 4.45
C ARG A 26 -0.31 -33.03 4.32
N SER A 27 -0.98 -32.84 5.46
CA SER A 27 -2.18 -32.03 5.52
C SER A 27 -1.90 -30.69 4.81
N ALA A 28 -2.75 -30.30 3.85
CA ALA A 28 -2.67 -28.98 3.26
C ALA A 28 -2.57 -27.94 4.40
N PRO A 29 -1.70 -26.92 4.30
CA PRO A 29 -1.59 -25.93 5.37
C PRO A 29 -3.00 -25.41 5.64
N SER A 30 -3.47 -25.59 6.88
CA SER A 30 -4.84 -25.23 7.24
C SER A 30 -4.99 -23.74 6.92
N ARG A 31 -5.71 -23.41 5.86
CA ARG A 31 -6.11 -22.02 5.65
C ARG A 31 -6.91 -21.65 6.88
N ALA A 32 -6.43 -20.64 7.60
CA ALA A 32 -7.13 -20.10 8.75
C ALA A 32 -8.59 -19.86 8.36
N SER A 33 -9.52 -20.25 9.22
CA SER A 33 -10.94 -20.05 8.95
C SER A 33 -11.20 -18.54 8.71
N PRO A 34 -12.20 -18.17 7.90
CA PRO A 34 -12.50 -16.76 7.63
C PRO A 34 -12.69 -15.93 8.91
N ALA A 35 -13.14 -16.56 9.99
CA ALA A 35 -13.27 -15.96 11.32
C ALA A 35 -11.91 -15.67 12.00
N VAL A 36 -10.90 -16.53 11.82
CA VAL A 36 -9.54 -16.30 12.32
C VAL A 36 -8.82 -15.23 11.47
N VAL A 37 -9.06 -15.20 10.15
CA VAL A 37 -8.62 -14.09 9.27
C VAL A 37 -9.30 -12.77 9.68
N ALA A 38 -10.59 -12.81 10.05
CA ALA A 38 -11.32 -11.66 10.55
C ALA A 38 -10.89 -11.22 11.96
N GLN A 39 -10.45 -12.14 12.82
CA GLN A 39 -9.82 -11.81 14.10
C GLN A 39 -8.41 -11.22 13.91
N GLN A 40 -7.65 -11.67 12.91
CA GLN A 40 -6.43 -10.98 12.45
C GLN A 40 -6.71 -9.57 11.91
N LEU A 41 -7.95 -9.23 11.54
CA LEU A 41 -8.36 -7.87 11.18
C LEU A 41 -8.80 -7.03 12.39
N GLN A 42 -8.81 -7.58 13.61
CA GLN A 42 -8.82 -6.79 14.85
C GLN A 42 -7.42 -6.23 15.16
N LEU A 43 -6.75 -5.76 14.09
CA LEU A 43 -5.47 -5.06 14.16
C LEU A 43 -5.69 -3.73 14.88
N PRO A 44 -4.88 -3.41 15.91
CA PRO A 44 -4.93 -2.09 16.53
C PRO A 44 -4.64 -1.03 15.45
N ASN A 45 -5.58 -0.07 15.30
CA ASN A 45 -5.48 1.07 14.38
C ASN A 45 -4.98 0.71 12.95
N VAL A 46 -5.75 -0.04 12.17
CA VAL A 46 -5.51 -0.11 10.71
C VAL A 46 -5.71 1.29 10.13
N VAL A 47 -4.61 2.01 9.93
CA VAL A 47 -4.66 3.31 9.26
C VAL A 47 -5.07 3.06 7.81
N ARG A 48 -6.33 3.35 7.48
CA ARG A 48 -6.90 3.12 6.14
C ARG A 48 -6.21 3.94 5.06
N PHE A 49 -5.76 5.15 5.41
CA PHE A 49 -5.09 6.11 4.52
C PHE A 49 -3.82 6.64 5.20
N PRO A 50 -2.75 5.84 5.25
CA PRO A 50 -1.54 6.18 5.99
C PRO A 50 -0.83 7.38 5.38
N LEU A 51 -0.89 7.53 4.05
CA LEU A 51 -0.30 8.67 3.39
C LEU A 51 -1.10 9.95 3.65
N ALA A 52 -2.43 9.85 3.75
CA ALA A 52 -3.26 11.00 4.09
C ALA A 52 -3.00 11.52 5.50
N GLN A 53 -2.93 10.63 6.50
CA GLN A 53 -2.58 11.03 7.87
C GLN A 53 -1.17 11.63 7.94
N PHE A 54 -0.21 11.01 7.24
CA PHE A 54 1.13 11.56 7.12
C PHE A 54 1.12 12.95 6.49
N ALA A 55 0.34 13.15 5.43
CA ALA A 55 0.22 14.45 4.75
C ALA A 55 -0.37 15.53 5.65
N ALA A 56 -1.29 15.18 6.55
CA ALA A 56 -1.90 16.10 7.51
C ALA A 56 -0.93 16.45 8.66
N GLY A 57 -0.12 15.48 9.10
CA GLY A 57 0.86 15.64 10.16
C GLY A 57 2.26 15.95 9.63
N ARG A 58 3.21 15.07 9.92
CA ARG A 58 4.66 15.28 9.67
C ARG A 58 4.99 15.61 8.22
N GLY A 59 4.24 15.07 7.26
CA GLY A 59 4.40 15.30 5.82
C GLY A 59 3.74 16.57 5.29
N ARG A 60 3.28 17.49 6.15
CA ARG A 60 2.58 18.73 5.74
C ARG A 60 3.38 19.63 4.80
N LYS A 61 4.71 19.69 4.95
CA LYS A 61 5.58 20.52 4.10
C LYS A 61 6.14 19.77 2.88
N VAL A 62 5.78 18.50 2.69
CA VAL A 62 6.21 17.74 1.52
C VAL A 62 5.41 18.23 0.31
N PRO A 63 6.03 18.59 -0.82
CA PRO A 63 5.28 19.09 -1.97
C PRO A 63 4.30 18.03 -2.50
N LEU A 64 3.09 18.48 -2.83
CA LEU A 64 2.11 17.70 -3.58
C LEU A 64 2.20 18.03 -5.07
N PRO A 65 1.78 17.12 -5.96
CA PRO A 65 1.53 17.48 -7.35
C PRO A 65 0.53 18.64 -7.42
N GLU A 66 0.70 19.53 -8.40
CA GLU A 66 -0.09 20.77 -8.58
C GLU A 66 -1.59 20.54 -8.45
N LEU A 67 -2.17 19.63 -9.25
CA LEU A 67 -3.61 19.32 -9.15
C LEU A 67 -4.04 18.82 -7.77
N VAL A 68 -3.20 18.05 -7.06
CA VAL A 68 -3.54 17.56 -5.71
C VAL A 68 -3.43 18.69 -4.69
N GLN A 69 -2.54 19.66 -4.93
CA GLN A 69 -2.42 20.87 -4.14
C GLN A 69 -3.65 21.78 -4.32
N GLU A 70 -4.11 21.97 -5.57
CA GLU A 70 -5.36 22.70 -5.87
C GLU A 70 -6.57 22.05 -5.16
N ILE A 71 -6.70 20.72 -5.24
CA ILE A 71 -7.75 20.00 -4.52
C ILE A 71 -7.59 20.20 -3.00
N ALA A 72 -6.36 20.16 -2.48
CA ALA A 72 -6.08 20.36 -1.06
C ALA A 72 -6.47 21.76 -0.55
N GLU A 73 -6.43 22.78 -1.39
CA GLU A 73 -6.88 24.13 -1.05
C GLU A 73 -8.40 24.19 -0.85
N VAL A 74 -9.15 23.33 -1.54
CA VAL A 74 -10.61 23.25 -1.43
C VAL A 74 -11.04 22.35 -0.27
N VAL A 75 -10.54 21.11 -0.22
CA VAL A 75 -11.06 20.08 0.70
C VAL A 75 -10.16 19.78 1.89
N GLY A 76 -9.03 20.47 1.97
CA GLY A 76 -7.97 20.18 2.92
C GLY A 76 -7.01 19.09 2.43
N ARG A 77 -5.78 19.20 2.90
CA ARG A 77 -4.66 18.35 2.49
C ARG A 77 -4.86 16.86 2.76
N GLU A 78 -5.39 16.51 3.93
CA GLU A 78 -5.68 15.12 4.28
C GLU A 78 -6.67 14.50 3.29
N ASN A 79 -7.78 15.21 3.04
CA ASN A 79 -8.84 14.73 2.17
C ASN A 79 -8.40 14.63 0.70
N ALA A 80 -7.61 15.59 0.22
CA ALA A 80 -7.02 15.50 -1.12
C ALA A 80 -6.18 14.23 -1.29
N VAL A 81 -5.35 13.89 -0.28
CA VAL A 81 -4.55 12.66 -0.32
C VAL A 81 -5.42 11.40 -0.12
N LYS A 82 -6.49 11.45 0.69
CA LYS A 82 -7.48 10.35 0.77
C LYS A 82 -8.13 10.07 -0.58
N LEU A 83 -8.42 11.09 -1.38
CA LEU A 83 -8.94 10.88 -2.75
C LEU A 83 -7.90 10.17 -3.62
N VAL A 84 -6.63 10.54 -3.54
CA VAL A 84 -5.56 9.90 -4.33
C VAL A 84 -5.35 8.44 -3.90
N GLU A 85 -5.27 8.15 -2.60
CA GLU A 85 -5.11 6.79 -2.08
C GLU A 85 -6.37 5.93 -2.30
N GLY A 86 -7.53 6.52 -2.06
CA GLY A 86 -8.82 5.87 -2.16
C GLY A 86 -9.26 5.63 -3.60
N THR A 87 -8.83 6.44 -4.56
CA THR A 87 -9.23 6.28 -5.97
C THR A 87 -8.54 5.07 -6.60
N ARG A 88 -9.36 4.17 -7.16
CA ARG A 88 -8.88 2.96 -7.81
C ARG A 88 -8.13 3.31 -9.10
N GLN A 89 -7.14 2.47 -9.41
CA GLN A 89 -6.45 2.53 -10.69
C GLN A 89 -7.45 2.29 -11.82
N ARG A 90 -7.27 2.99 -12.95
CA ARG A 90 -8.12 2.84 -14.14
C ARG A 90 -7.25 2.58 -15.38
N GLY A 91 -7.58 1.52 -16.11
CA GLY A 91 -6.89 1.11 -17.34
C GLY A 91 -5.60 0.33 -17.09
N ALA A 92 -4.80 0.13 -18.16
CA ALA A 92 -3.61 -0.71 -18.12
C ALA A 92 -2.42 -0.11 -17.35
N ARG A 93 -2.38 1.22 -17.17
CA ARG A 93 -1.27 1.90 -16.50
C ARG A 93 -1.51 1.99 -15.00
N ARG A 94 -0.65 1.35 -14.21
CA ARG A 94 -0.73 1.25 -12.74
C ARG A 94 -0.79 2.60 -12.00
N TRP A 95 -0.32 3.68 -12.61
CA TRP A 95 -0.28 5.01 -12.00
C TRP A 95 -1.51 5.88 -12.32
N ARG A 96 -2.32 5.52 -13.33
CA ARG A 96 -3.47 6.31 -13.76
C ARG A 96 -4.67 6.12 -12.84
N ARG A 97 -5.21 7.23 -12.35
CA ARG A 97 -6.40 7.30 -11.51
C ARG A 97 -7.28 8.41 -12.04
N HIS A 98 -8.49 8.08 -12.48
CA HIS A 98 -9.46 9.10 -12.88
C HIS A 98 -10.59 9.14 -11.88
N LEU A 99 -10.99 10.34 -11.48
CA LEU A 99 -12.11 10.61 -10.61
C LEU A 99 -13.07 11.54 -11.34
N TYR A 100 -14.28 11.06 -11.60
CA TYR A 100 -15.36 11.92 -12.06
C TYR A 100 -15.99 12.62 -10.85
N ILE A 101 -16.22 13.93 -10.98
CA ILE A 101 -16.84 14.77 -9.96
C ILE A 101 -18.22 15.19 -10.47
N PRO A 102 -19.30 14.64 -9.90
CA PRO A 102 -20.65 15.06 -10.26
C PRO A 102 -20.94 16.48 -9.73
N SER A 103 -21.84 17.20 -10.40
CA SER A 103 -22.38 18.49 -9.95
C SER A 103 -23.33 18.39 -8.74
N ASP A 104 -23.91 17.22 -8.51
CA ASP A 104 -24.67 16.89 -7.31
C ASP A 104 -24.17 15.54 -6.77
N ILE A 105 -23.62 15.55 -5.56
CA ILE A 105 -23.06 14.37 -4.92
C ILE A 105 -24.03 13.90 -3.83
N PRO A 106 -24.63 12.70 -3.95
CA PRO A 106 -25.51 12.18 -2.90
C PRO A 106 -24.70 11.65 -1.71
N GLU A 107 -25.32 11.59 -0.52
CA GLU A 107 -24.63 11.26 0.74
C GLU A 107 -24.01 9.84 0.75
N ASN A 108 -24.61 8.93 -0.01
CA ASN A 108 -24.09 7.57 -0.20
C ASN A 108 -23.01 7.46 -1.30
N HIS A 109 -22.60 8.58 -1.90
CA HIS A 109 -21.61 8.56 -2.97
C HIS A 109 -20.22 8.16 -2.46
N ARG A 110 -19.44 7.51 -3.32
CA ARG A 110 -18.10 7.04 -2.98
C ARG A 110 -17.16 8.16 -2.51
N ILE A 111 -17.25 9.35 -3.12
CA ILE A 111 -16.45 10.52 -2.70
C ILE A 111 -16.76 10.88 -1.24
N VAL A 112 -18.03 10.92 -0.86
CA VAL A 112 -18.47 11.20 0.52
C VAL A 112 -17.89 10.17 1.49
N SER A 113 -17.93 8.88 1.15
CA SER A 113 -17.31 7.83 1.99
C SER A 113 -15.78 7.92 2.12
N LEU A 114 -15.11 8.70 1.27
CA LEU A 114 -13.65 8.90 1.33
C LEU A 114 -13.28 10.15 2.14
N ILE A 115 -13.98 11.27 1.91
CA ILE A 115 -13.57 12.59 2.44
C ILE A 115 -14.61 13.27 3.33
N GLY A 116 -15.78 12.67 3.52
CA GLY A 116 -16.91 13.27 4.24
C GLY A 116 -17.81 14.10 3.33
N TRP A 117 -19.00 14.41 3.85
CA TRP A 117 -20.06 15.12 3.13
C TRP A 117 -19.63 16.54 2.74
N ASP A 118 -19.25 17.36 3.72
CA ASP A 118 -18.94 18.78 3.51
C ASP A 118 -17.80 18.98 2.50
N ALA A 119 -16.75 18.16 2.62
CA ALA A 119 -15.62 18.19 1.70
C ALA A 119 -16.00 17.74 0.29
N ALA A 120 -16.89 16.74 0.16
CA ALA A 120 -17.41 16.32 -1.14
C ALA A 120 -18.24 17.43 -1.79
N GLN A 121 -19.08 18.14 -1.03
CA GLN A 121 -19.85 19.27 -1.55
C GLN A 121 -18.95 20.43 -1.99
N ALA A 122 -17.92 20.77 -1.22
CA ALA A 122 -16.93 21.78 -1.61
C ALA A 122 -16.17 21.37 -2.89
N LEU A 123 -15.83 20.09 -3.02
CA LEU A 123 -15.21 19.55 -4.23
C LEU A 123 -16.15 19.64 -5.44
N SER A 124 -17.42 19.30 -5.27
CA SER A 124 -18.43 19.42 -6.32
C SER A 124 -18.58 20.88 -6.77
N PHE A 125 -18.68 21.81 -5.83
CA PHE A 125 -18.81 23.23 -6.13
C PHE A 125 -17.65 23.79 -6.96
N SER A 126 -16.42 23.36 -6.67
CA SER A 126 -15.21 23.84 -7.35
C SER A 126 -14.91 23.11 -8.67
N HIS A 127 -15.25 21.83 -8.80
CA HIS A 127 -14.83 20.97 -9.91
C HIS A 127 -16.00 20.20 -10.55
N ALA A 128 -17.23 20.73 -10.48
CA ALA A 128 -18.44 20.09 -11.01
C ALA A 128 -18.29 19.62 -12.46
N ASN A 129 -18.88 18.44 -12.75
CA ASN A 129 -18.95 17.83 -14.08
C ASN A 129 -17.60 17.61 -14.76
N SER A 130 -16.51 17.50 -13.98
CA SER A 130 -15.16 17.28 -14.50
C SER A 130 -14.66 15.86 -14.25
N VAL A 131 -13.71 15.42 -15.08
CA VAL A 131 -12.93 14.19 -14.85
C VAL A 131 -11.50 14.60 -14.51
N LEU A 132 -11.12 14.41 -13.25
CA LEU A 132 -9.76 14.70 -12.79
C LEU A 132 -8.88 13.46 -12.94
N GLU A 133 -7.70 13.62 -13.56
CA GLU A 133 -6.65 12.61 -13.52
C GLU A 133 -5.78 12.86 -12.28
N LEU A 134 -6.00 12.09 -11.21
CA LEU A 134 -5.31 12.24 -9.94
C LEU A 134 -3.85 11.70 -10.06
N PRO A 135 -2.83 12.57 -10.05
CA PRO A 135 -1.45 12.12 -10.15
C PRO A 135 -1.02 11.39 -8.87
N SER A 136 -0.05 10.49 -8.99
CA SER A 136 0.51 9.83 -7.82
C SER A 136 1.30 10.81 -6.96
N CYS A 137 1.04 10.81 -5.65
CA CYS A 137 1.85 11.55 -4.67
C CYS A 137 3.16 10.80 -4.38
N HIS A 138 4.01 10.57 -5.38
CA HIS A 138 5.23 9.76 -5.25
C HIS A 138 6.24 10.38 -4.27
N GLY A 139 6.45 11.70 -4.35
CA GLY A 139 7.31 12.43 -3.41
C GLY A 139 6.84 12.28 -1.97
N LEU A 140 5.53 12.44 -1.73
CA LEU A 140 4.92 12.21 -0.42
C LEU A 140 5.10 10.78 0.08
N ARG A 141 4.92 9.77 -0.79
CA ARG A 141 5.14 8.36 -0.44
C ARG A 141 6.58 8.08 -0.06
N LYS A 142 7.53 8.65 -0.80
CA LYS A 142 8.96 8.51 -0.50
C LYS A 142 9.31 9.18 0.82
N ALA A 143 8.78 10.37 1.09
CA ALA A 143 8.95 11.06 2.37
C ALA A 143 8.36 10.27 3.54
N TYR A 144 7.18 9.67 3.36
CA TYR A 144 6.56 8.80 4.36
C TYR A 144 7.44 7.61 4.72
N LEU A 145 7.94 6.87 3.71
CA LEU A 145 8.83 5.73 3.94
C LEU A 145 10.14 6.15 4.59
N ALA A 146 10.69 7.30 4.19
CA ALA A 146 11.89 7.85 4.81
C ALA A 146 11.66 8.22 6.28
N ASP A 147 10.53 8.87 6.62
CA ASP A 147 10.18 9.19 8.00
C ASP A 147 10.07 7.92 8.87
N VAL A 148 9.42 6.87 8.36
CA VAL A 148 9.32 5.59 9.07
C VAL A 148 10.70 4.98 9.27
N ALA A 149 11.53 4.93 8.22
CA ALA A 149 12.89 4.38 8.30
C ALA A 149 13.77 5.15 9.30
N ILE A 150 13.74 6.49 9.27
CA ILE A 150 14.50 7.35 10.20
C ILE A 150 14.05 7.10 11.64
N ARG A 151 12.74 6.99 11.90
CA ARG A 151 12.23 6.73 13.25
C ARG A 151 12.63 5.34 13.77
N LEU A 152 12.56 4.32 12.94
CA LEU A 152 13.00 2.97 13.31
C LEU A 152 14.51 2.92 13.56
N ALA A 153 15.32 3.55 12.71
CA ALA A 153 16.76 3.67 12.92
C ALA A 153 17.09 4.43 14.21
N GLY A 154 16.36 5.51 14.51
CA GLY A 154 16.49 6.25 15.77
C GLY A 154 16.07 5.46 17.02
N GLN A 155 15.29 4.39 16.85
CA GLN A 155 14.95 3.42 17.90
C GLN A 155 15.98 2.29 18.03
N GLY A 156 17.05 2.31 17.22
CA GLY A 156 18.11 1.31 17.23
C GLY A 156 17.91 0.16 16.25
N ALA A 157 16.88 0.19 15.40
CA ALA A 157 16.65 -0.87 14.41
C ALA A 157 17.73 -0.88 13.34
N ASP A 158 18.18 -2.06 12.93
CA ASP A 158 19.14 -2.22 11.84
C ASP A 158 18.45 -2.16 10.46
N GLN A 159 19.24 -2.07 9.38
CA GLN A 159 18.69 -1.97 8.02
C GLN A 159 17.89 -3.21 7.59
N ALA A 160 18.18 -4.39 8.16
CA ALA A 160 17.47 -5.63 7.85
C ALA A 160 16.09 -5.66 8.52
N GLU A 161 16.01 -5.22 9.77
CA GLU A 161 14.78 -5.07 10.53
C GLU A 161 13.86 -4.04 9.87
N ILE A 162 14.40 -2.87 9.51
CA ILE A 162 13.64 -1.82 8.81
C ILE A 162 13.13 -2.34 7.45
N ALA A 163 13.94 -3.09 6.71
CA ALA A 163 13.56 -3.67 5.43
C ALA A 163 12.39 -4.66 5.58
N SER A 164 12.45 -5.51 6.62
CA SER A 164 11.39 -6.45 6.96
C SER A 164 10.09 -5.73 7.32
N GLU A 165 10.16 -4.70 8.17
CA GLU A 165 9.00 -3.92 8.61
C GLU A 165 8.32 -3.18 7.44
N LEU A 166 9.11 -2.59 6.55
CA LEU A 166 8.61 -1.84 5.40
C LEU A 166 8.23 -2.73 4.20
N GLY A 167 8.60 -4.00 4.20
CA GLY A 167 8.41 -4.91 3.07
C GLY A 167 9.20 -4.50 1.82
N VAL A 168 10.42 -3.97 1.99
CA VAL A 168 11.29 -3.50 0.90
C VAL A 168 12.69 -4.14 0.98
N GLU A 169 13.49 -3.96 -0.07
CA GLU A 169 14.88 -4.43 -0.06
C GLU A 169 15.77 -3.57 0.86
N ARG A 170 16.82 -4.18 1.46
CA ARG A 170 17.82 -3.45 2.28
C ARG A 170 18.45 -2.27 1.56
N LYS A 171 18.72 -2.40 0.26
CA LYS A 171 19.22 -1.30 -0.58
C LYS A 171 18.25 -0.11 -0.61
N THR A 172 16.94 -0.37 -0.60
CA THR A 172 15.93 0.68 -0.54
C THR A 172 15.98 1.40 0.81
N VAL A 173 16.18 0.67 1.91
CA VAL A 173 16.35 1.27 3.23
C VAL A 173 17.58 2.17 3.28
N ALA A 174 18.73 1.71 2.79
CA ALA A 174 19.94 2.53 2.70
C ALA A 174 19.66 3.85 1.95
N ASN A 175 19.06 3.78 0.76
CA ASN A 175 18.68 4.95 -0.01
C ASN A 175 17.68 5.89 0.71
N LEU A 176 16.79 5.35 1.54
CA LEU A 176 15.84 6.16 2.32
C LEU A 176 16.55 6.91 3.45
N LEU A 177 17.50 6.25 4.13
CA LEU A 177 18.31 6.84 5.19
C LEU A 177 19.31 7.87 4.64
N ASP A 178 19.90 7.64 3.47
CA ASP A 178 20.78 8.60 2.78
C ASP A 178 20.06 9.91 2.44
N LEU A 179 18.73 9.87 2.29
CA LEU A 179 17.89 11.03 2.01
C LEU A 179 17.34 11.70 3.27
N ALA A 180 17.79 11.30 4.47
CA ALA A 180 17.29 11.85 5.72
C ALA A 180 17.45 13.37 5.79
N ASP A 181 18.62 13.89 5.44
CA ASP A 181 18.91 15.33 5.47
C ASP A 181 18.02 16.11 4.48
N TYR A 182 17.70 15.50 3.34
CA TYR A 182 16.79 16.10 2.37
C TYR A 182 15.35 16.21 2.91
N TRP A 183 14.89 15.19 3.65
CA TRP A 183 13.53 15.16 4.18
C TRP A 183 13.38 15.89 5.52
N ALA A 184 14.41 15.92 6.37
CA ALA A 184 14.40 16.54 7.69
C ALA A 184 13.72 17.92 7.76
N PRO A 185 14.04 18.91 6.91
CA PRO A 185 13.38 20.23 6.97
C PRO A 185 11.90 20.21 6.55
N ARG A 186 11.46 19.15 5.86
CA ARG A 186 10.11 18.96 5.34
C ARG A 186 9.24 18.09 6.24
N LEU A 187 9.84 17.40 7.22
CA LEU A 187 9.15 16.56 8.20
C LEU A 187 8.96 17.35 9.49
N VAL A 188 7.76 17.88 9.73
CA VAL A 188 7.47 18.77 10.88
C VAL A 188 6.17 18.42 11.58
#